data_AF-A0A257M573-F1
#
_entry.id   AF-A0A257M573-F1
#
_cell.length_a   1.000
_cell.length_b   1.000
_cell.length_c   1.000
_cell.angle_alpha   90.00
_cell.angle_beta   90.00
_cell.angle_gamma   90.00
#
_symmetry.space_group_name_H-M   'P 1'
#
loop_
_entity.id
_entity.type
_entity.pdbx_description
1 polymer ?
#
loop_
_entity_poly.entity_id
_entity_poly.type
_entity_poly.pdbx_seq_one_letter_code
_entity_poly.pdbx_strand_id
1 'polypeptide(L)'
;MNLHFKHKAAGWIPWWSAAVGAMDACTGLLLIFAPEFTLKLMKLSVPAEVLPYQSWIGAFVLSTGLAYGWAIRQPANERERGARETIWKMTALVRTVIALFLTTKILTGSLSAGWATVAATDAVVAVVQWVALKRRWLDA
;
A
#
# COMPACT_ATOMS: atom_id res chain seq x y z
N MET A 1 20.88 4.75 -25.30
CA MET A 1 19.56 4.10 -25.42
C MET A 1 18.84 4.08 -24.06
N ASN A 2 18.37 5.23 -23.52
CA ASN A 2 17.60 5.25 -22.24
C ASN A 2 16.92 6.59 -21.86
N LEU A 3 16.87 7.60 -22.75
CA LEU A 3 16.22 8.88 -22.44
C LEU A 3 14.73 8.89 -22.80
N HIS A 4 14.32 8.19 -23.87
CA HIS A 4 12.90 8.15 -24.28
C HIS A 4 11.98 7.37 -23.33
N PHE A 5 12.49 6.40 -22.55
CA PHE A 5 11.68 5.69 -21.55
C PHE A 5 11.50 6.47 -20.24
N LYS A 6 12.45 7.35 -19.87
CA LYS A 6 12.38 8.13 -18.63
C LYS A 6 11.22 9.12 -18.63
N HIS A 7 11.03 9.88 -19.72
CA HIS A 7 9.96 10.89 -19.79
C HIS A 7 8.54 10.30 -19.83
N LYS A 8 8.33 9.11 -20.42
CA LYS A 8 7.03 8.41 -20.35
C LYS A 8 6.79 7.73 -19.00
N ALA A 9 7.85 7.35 -18.29
CA ALA A 9 7.76 6.69 -16.98
C ALA A 9 7.42 7.65 -15.82
N ALA A 10 7.56 8.97 -15.98
CA ALA A 10 7.21 9.92 -14.90
C ALA A 10 5.69 10.13 -14.76
N GLY A 11 4.96 10.10 -15.88
CA GLY A 11 3.54 10.48 -15.92
C GLY A 11 2.57 9.52 -15.22
N TRP A 12 2.93 8.25 -15.04
CA TRP A 12 2.07 7.26 -14.39
C TRP A 12 2.24 7.21 -12.86
N ILE A 13 3.32 7.79 -12.31
CA ILE A 13 3.61 7.77 -10.86
C ILE A 13 2.52 8.47 -10.04
N PRO A 14 2.01 9.66 -10.42
CA PRO A 14 0.90 10.28 -9.72
C PRO A 14 -0.37 9.44 -9.78
N TRP A 15 -0.67 8.86 -10.95
CA TRP A 15 -1.83 7.97 -11.13
C TRP A 15 -1.74 6.70 -10.30
N TRP A 16 -0.56 6.09 -10.25
CA TRP A 16 -0.30 4.92 -9.41
C TRP A 16 -0.46 5.24 -7.93
N SER A 17 0.17 6.33 -7.48
CA SER A 17 0.06 6.79 -6.09
C SER A 17 -1.41 7.10 -5.74
N ALA A 18 -2.17 7.68 -6.68
CA ALA A 18 -3.59 7.96 -6.48
C ALA A 18 -4.41 6.68 -6.38
N ALA A 19 -4.21 5.72 -7.29
CA ALA A 19 -4.95 4.48 -7.31
C ALA A 19 -4.68 3.62 -6.05
N VAL A 20 -3.41 3.41 -5.73
CA VAL A 20 -3.01 2.62 -4.55
C VAL A 20 -3.39 3.35 -3.26
N GLY A 21 -3.16 4.65 -3.19
CA GLY A 21 -3.52 5.46 -2.03
C GLY A 21 -5.03 5.50 -1.78
N ALA A 22 -5.83 5.62 -2.83
CA ALA A 22 -7.30 5.58 -2.73
C ALA A 22 -7.79 4.20 -2.30
N MET A 23 -7.23 3.12 -2.86
CA MET A 23 -7.56 1.75 -2.46
C MET A 23 -7.31 1.54 -0.96
N ASP A 24 -6.13 1.93 -0.47
CA ASP A 24 -5.79 1.83 0.96
C ASP A 24 -6.69 2.74 1.81
N ALA A 25 -6.91 3.98 1.41
CA ALA A 25 -7.75 4.92 2.16
C ALA A 25 -9.20 4.42 2.27
N CYS A 26 -9.78 3.92 1.17
CA CYS A 26 -11.12 3.34 1.17
C CYS A 26 -11.18 2.08 2.05
N THR A 27 -10.21 1.17 1.92
CA THR A 27 -10.14 -0.04 2.75
C THR A 27 -9.99 0.31 4.23
N GLY A 28 -9.13 1.28 4.55
CA GLY A 28 -8.92 1.76 5.90
C GLY A 28 -10.17 2.41 6.49
N LEU A 29 -10.86 3.28 5.75
CA LEU A 29 -12.14 3.88 6.18
C LEU A 29 -13.20 2.81 6.44
N LEU A 30 -13.32 1.83 5.55
CA LEU A 30 -14.25 0.72 5.72
C LEU A 30 -13.90 -0.13 6.95
N LEU A 31 -12.62 -0.43 7.20
CA LEU A 31 -12.21 -1.16 8.42
C LEU A 31 -12.45 -0.36 9.71
N ILE A 32 -12.27 0.96 9.69
CA ILE A 32 -12.53 1.81 10.86
C ILE A 32 -14.01 1.83 11.22
N PHE A 33 -14.88 2.11 10.24
CA PHE A 33 -16.31 2.37 10.51
C PHE A 33 -17.20 1.13 10.35
N ALA A 34 -16.78 0.15 9.56
CA ALA A 34 -17.53 -1.06 9.25
C ALA A 34 -16.61 -2.29 9.12
N PRO A 35 -15.84 -2.66 10.17
CA PRO A 35 -14.87 -3.74 10.12
C PRO A 35 -15.49 -5.08 9.72
N GLU A 36 -16.64 -5.42 10.30
CA GLU A 36 -17.32 -6.70 10.02
C GLU A 36 -17.77 -6.80 8.55
N PHE A 37 -18.34 -5.71 8.00
CA PHE A 37 -18.73 -5.64 6.60
C PHE A 37 -17.52 -5.80 5.68
N THR A 38 -16.42 -5.14 6.01
CA THR A 38 -15.17 -5.21 5.22
C THR A 38 -14.62 -6.62 5.20
N LEU A 39 -14.58 -7.29 6.35
CA LEU A 39 -14.13 -8.68 6.43
C LEU A 39 -15.06 -9.62 5.67
N LYS A 40 -16.38 -9.43 5.72
CA LYS A 40 -17.35 -10.18 4.91
C LYS A 40 -17.08 -10.03 3.41
N LEU A 41 -16.77 -8.82 2.95
CA LEU A 41 -16.41 -8.56 1.55
C LEU A 41 -15.13 -9.32 1.15
N MET A 42 -14.18 -9.42 2.08
CA MET A 42 -12.96 -10.22 1.94
C MET A 42 -13.18 -11.73 2.17
N LYS A 43 -14.43 -12.16 2.41
CA LYS A 43 -14.81 -13.54 2.75
C LYS A 43 -14.08 -14.06 3.99
N LEU A 44 -13.80 -13.16 4.93
CA LEU A 44 -13.19 -13.43 6.23
C LEU A 44 -14.26 -13.36 7.33
N SER A 45 -14.17 -14.27 8.29
CA SER A 45 -14.96 -14.26 9.51
C SER A 45 -14.02 -14.29 10.69
N VAL A 46 -14.24 -13.38 11.64
CA VAL A 46 -13.47 -13.28 12.88
C VAL A 46 -14.42 -13.11 14.06
N PRO A 47 -14.04 -13.52 15.28
CA PRO A 47 -14.83 -13.27 16.48
C PRO A 47 -15.10 -11.78 16.69
N ALA A 48 -16.27 -11.43 17.23
CA ALA A 48 -16.65 -10.03 17.48
C ALA A 48 -15.64 -9.30 18.40
N GLU A 49 -15.02 -10.04 19.33
CA GLU A 49 -14.01 -9.54 20.27
C GLU A 49 -12.77 -8.95 19.59
N VAL A 50 -12.45 -9.38 18.36
CA VAL A 50 -11.27 -8.87 17.65
C VAL A 50 -11.56 -7.71 16.70
N LEU A 51 -12.84 -7.31 16.53
CA LEU A 51 -13.23 -6.21 15.64
C LEU A 51 -12.56 -4.87 15.98
N PRO A 52 -12.35 -4.48 17.25
CA PRO A 52 -11.63 -3.24 17.57
C PRO A 52 -10.18 -3.23 17.04
N TYR A 53 -9.50 -4.38 17.05
CA TYR A 53 -8.15 -4.50 16.48
C TYR A 53 -8.18 -4.37 14.95
N GLN A 54 -9.26 -4.79 14.31
CA GLN A 54 -9.44 -4.63 12.87
C GLN A 54 -9.69 -3.16 12.49
N SER A 55 -10.44 -2.43 13.30
CA SER A 55 -10.57 -0.97 13.14
C SER A 55 -9.26 -0.24 13.40
N TRP A 56 -8.44 -0.70 14.35
CA TRP A 56 -7.09 -0.17 14.55
C TRP A 56 -6.17 -0.42 13.34
N ILE A 57 -6.21 -1.62 12.76
CA ILE A 57 -5.55 -1.92 11.49
C ILE A 57 -6.09 -0.99 10.39
N GLY A 58 -7.39 -0.75 10.36
CA GLY A 58 -8.03 0.20 9.45
C GLY A 58 -7.44 1.62 9.55
N ALA A 59 -7.20 2.12 10.77
CA ALA A 59 -6.55 3.41 11.00
C ALA A 59 -5.11 3.45 10.46
N PHE A 60 -4.37 2.35 10.61
CA PHE A 60 -3.05 2.21 10.01
C PHE A 60 -3.11 2.21 8.47
N VAL A 61 -3.99 1.42 7.88
CA VAL A 61 -4.16 1.32 6.42
C VAL A 61 -4.62 2.65 5.83
N LEU A 62 -5.56 3.35 6.48
CA LEU A 62 -5.98 4.70 6.09
C LEU A 62 -4.80 5.67 6.11
N SER A 63 -4.01 5.67 7.17
CA SER A 63 -2.80 6.49 7.29
C SER A 63 -1.82 6.24 6.15
N THR A 64 -1.60 4.96 5.78
CA THR A 64 -0.74 4.62 4.63
C THR A 64 -1.34 5.09 3.29
N GLY A 65 -2.65 4.99 3.10
CA GLY A 65 -3.33 5.50 1.91
C GLY A 65 -3.21 7.02 1.77
N LEU A 66 -3.41 7.74 2.88
CA LEU A 66 -3.23 9.20 2.92
C LEU A 66 -1.79 9.61 2.67
N ALA A 67 -0.79 8.82 3.11
CA ALA A 67 0.64 9.06 2.83
C ALA A 67 0.93 9.18 1.32
N TYR A 68 0.26 8.37 0.47
CA TYR A 68 0.35 8.51 -0.99
C TYR A 68 -0.23 9.84 -1.50
N GLY A 69 -1.26 10.37 -0.84
CA GLY A 69 -1.81 11.70 -1.14
C GLY A 69 -0.78 12.82 -1.01
N TRP A 70 0.12 12.72 -0.03
CA TRP A 70 1.26 13.64 0.12
C TRP A 70 2.31 13.48 -0.99
N ALA A 71 2.45 12.29 -1.57
CA ALA A 71 3.34 12.08 -2.72
C ALA A 71 2.83 12.75 -4.01
N ILE A 72 1.50 12.88 -4.17
CA ILE A 72 0.86 13.45 -5.38
C ILE A 72 0.91 14.99 -5.40
N ARG A 73 0.71 15.64 -4.24
CA ARG A 73 0.55 17.11 -4.13
C ARG A 73 1.80 17.95 -4.38
N GLN A 74 2.95 17.33 -4.59
CA GLN A 74 4.25 18.01 -4.62
C GLN A 74 4.69 18.38 -6.06
N PRO A 75 4.79 19.68 -6.42
CA PRO A 75 5.43 20.13 -7.66
C PRO A 75 6.94 19.81 -7.69
N ALA A 76 7.53 19.86 -8.89
CA ALA A 76 8.83 19.28 -9.21
C ALA A 76 10.05 20.11 -8.71
N ASN A 77 10.13 20.38 -7.41
CA ASN A 77 11.36 20.89 -6.78
C ASN A 77 12.21 19.72 -6.23
N GLU A 78 13.55 19.83 -6.24
CA GLU A 78 14.44 18.72 -5.84
C GLU A 78 14.23 18.22 -4.40
N ARG A 79 13.91 19.13 -3.48
CA ARG A 79 13.60 18.79 -2.07
C ARG A 79 12.34 17.93 -1.96
N GLU A 80 11.34 18.23 -2.78
CA GLU A 80 10.04 17.56 -2.78
C GLU A 80 10.10 16.19 -3.49
N ARG A 81 11.00 16.05 -4.46
CA ARG A 81 11.36 14.75 -5.04
C ARG A 81 11.95 13.79 -4.01
N GLY A 82 12.84 14.28 -3.13
CA GLY A 82 13.38 13.49 -2.02
C GLY A 82 12.30 13.02 -1.03
N ALA A 83 11.30 13.87 -0.76
CA ALA A 83 10.15 13.50 0.07
C ALA A 83 9.27 12.42 -0.59
N ARG A 84 8.98 12.56 -1.90
CA ARG A 84 8.25 11.54 -2.67
C ARG A 84 8.97 10.18 -2.66
N GLU A 85 10.28 10.19 -2.88
CA GLU A 85 11.11 8.98 -2.83
C GLU A 85 11.06 8.34 -1.44
N THR A 86 11.11 9.15 -0.38
CA THR A 86 11.00 8.67 1.01
C THR A 86 9.64 8.03 1.27
N ILE A 87 8.54 8.65 0.85
CA ILE A 87 7.19 8.08 1.00
C ILE A 87 7.09 6.74 0.27
N TRP A 88 7.60 6.65 -0.96
CA TRP A 88 7.61 5.40 -1.72
C TRP A 88 8.48 4.32 -1.07
N LYS A 89 9.64 4.66 -0.52
CA LYS A 89 10.48 3.72 0.24
C LYS A 89 9.77 3.22 1.49
N MET A 90 9.18 4.12 2.27
CA MET A 90 8.49 3.76 3.51
C MET A 90 7.27 2.88 3.25
N THR A 91 6.45 3.23 2.26
CA THR A 91 5.27 2.44 1.90
C THR A 91 5.64 1.08 1.29
N ALA A 92 6.68 1.01 0.44
CA ALA A 92 7.18 -0.26 -0.08
C ALA A 92 7.73 -1.17 1.04
N LEU A 93 8.45 -0.59 2.01
CA LEU A 93 8.95 -1.31 3.17
C LEU A 93 7.81 -1.88 4.02
N VAL A 94 6.83 -1.03 4.39
CA VAL A 94 5.66 -1.45 5.17
C VAL A 94 4.94 -2.60 4.46
N ARG A 95 4.64 -2.46 3.17
CA ARG A 95 3.97 -3.51 2.40
C ARG A 95 4.77 -4.80 2.32
N THR A 96 6.09 -4.70 2.17
CA THR A 96 6.97 -5.88 2.20
C THR A 96 6.88 -6.60 3.55
N VAL A 97 6.95 -5.86 4.65
CA VAL A 97 6.85 -6.43 6.00
C VAL A 97 5.49 -7.08 6.24
N ILE A 98 4.39 -6.41 5.86
CA ILE A 98 3.04 -6.96 6.01
C ILE A 98 2.85 -8.21 5.16
N ALA A 99 3.29 -8.20 3.89
CA ALA A 99 3.22 -9.36 3.01
C ALA A 99 3.99 -10.57 3.58
N LEU A 100 5.21 -10.34 4.09
CA LEU A 100 6.02 -11.40 4.71
C LEU A 100 5.37 -11.93 5.99
N PHE A 101 4.87 -11.05 6.84
CA PHE A 101 4.19 -11.42 8.08
C PHE A 101 2.95 -12.27 7.80
N LEU A 102 2.06 -11.80 6.92
CA LEU A 102 0.84 -12.51 6.55
C LEU A 102 1.16 -13.87 5.92
N THR A 103 2.12 -13.91 4.99
CA THR A 103 2.54 -15.16 4.34
C THR A 103 3.03 -16.16 5.39
N THR A 104 3.88 -15.73 6.32
CA THR A 104 4.39 -16.59 7.40
C THR A 104 3.24 -17.12 8.26
N LYS A 105 2.31 -16.26 8.69
CA LYS A 105 1.19 -16.66 9.55
C LYS A 105 0.18 -17.59 8.86
N ILE A 106 0.01 -17.45 7.54
CA ILE A 106 -0.79 -18.37 6.74
C ILE A 106 -0.10 -19.73 6.66
N LEU A 107 1.21 -19.76 6.36
CA LEU A 107 1.98 -21.00 6.24
C LEU A 107 2.09 -21.75 7.57
N THR A 108 2.12 -21.06 8.71
CA THR A 108 2.09 -21.68 10.04
C THR A 108 0.68 -22.07 10.51
N GLY A 109 -0.35 -21.89 9.68
CA GLY A 109 -1.74 -22.20 10.00
C GLY A 109 -2.37 -21.30 11.07
N SER A 110 -1.72 -20.20 11.43
CA SER A 110 -2.20 -19.27 12.47
C SER A 110 -3.24 -18.28 11.94
N LEU A 111 -3.39 -18.18 10.62
CA LEU A 111 -4.21 -17.18 9.95
C LEU A 111 -4.86 -17.80 8.72
N SER A 112 -6.11 -17.45 8.43
CA SER A 112 -6.87 -18.10 7.36
C SER A 112 -6.34 -17.75 5.97
N ALA A 113 -6.51 -18.67 5.01
CA ALA A 113 -6.06 -18.47 3.63
C ALA A 113 -6.72 -17.27 2.92
N GLY A 114 -7.87 -16.76 3.41
CA GLY A 114 -8.53 -15.59 2.84
C GLY A 114 -7.66 -14.32 2.86
N TRP A 115 -6.75 -14.22 3.83
CA TRP A 115 -5.79 -13.11 3.94
C TRP A 115 -4.66 -13.18 2.90
N ALA A 116 -4.54 -14.28 2.15
CA ALA A 116 -3.55 -14.40 1.07
C ALA A 116 -3.75 -13.33 -0.01
N THR A 117 -4.99 -12.87 -0.21
CA THR A 117 -5.31 -11.78 -1.14
C THR A 117 -4.66 -10.46 -0.73
N VAL A 118 -4.64 -10.14 0.57
CA VAL A 118 -3.97 -8.96 1.11
C VAL A 118 -2.46 -9.10 0.96
N ALA A 119 -1.90 -10.25 1.37
CA ALA A 119 -0.47 -10.53 1.23
C ALA A 119 0.02 -10.42 -0.23
N ALA A 120 -0.75 -10.96 -1.18
CA ALA A 120 -0.44 -10.89 -2.59
C ALA A 120 -0.53 -9.47 -3.13
N THR A 121 -1.56 -8.71 -2.76
CA THR A 121 -1.72 -7.30 -3.16
C THR A 121 -0.56 -6.46 -2.66
N ASP A 122 -0.20 -6.61 -1.38
CA ASP A 122 0.94 -5.91 -0.78
C ASP A 122 2.27 -6.27 -1.44
N ALA A 123 2.50 -7.55 -1.72
CA ALA A 123 3.70 -8.00 -2.40
C ALA A 123 3.82 -7.41 -3.81
N VAL A 124 2.74 -7.43 -4.60
CA VAL A 124 2.74 -6.87 -5.96
C VAL A 124 3.03 -5.37 -5.93
N VAL A 125 2.34 -4.62 -5.07
CA VAL A 125 2.56 -3.17 -4.96
C VAL A 125 3.99 -2.88 -4.49
N ALA A 126 4.50 -3.59 -3.48
CA ALA A 126 5.86 -3.42 -3.00
C ALA A 126 6.89 -3.68 -4.11
N VAL A 127 6.72 -4.75 -4.90
CA VAL A 127 7.62 -5.06 -6.03
C VAL A 127 7.62 -3.93 -7.06
N VAL A 128 6.45 -3.41 -7.45
CA VAL A 128 6.35 -2.29 -8.40
C VAL A 128 7.08 -1.07 -7.84
N GLN A 129 6.89 -0.74 -6.57
CA GLN A 129 7.54 0.40 -5.93
C GLN A 129 9.06 0.23 -5.86
N TRP A 130 9.56 -0.94 -5.47
CA TRP A 130 10.99 -1.22 -5.44
C TRP A 130 11.63 -1.16 -6.82
N VAL A 131 10.95 -1.66 -7.85
CA VAL A 131 11.41 -1.57 -9.24
C VAL A 131 11.46 -0.11 -9.70
N ALA A 132 10.43 0.68 -9.39
CA ALA A 132 10.38 2.10 -9.74
C ALA A 132 11.50 2.91 -9.05
N LEU A 133 11.75 2.63 -7.77
CA LEU A 133 12.85 3.23 -7.00
C LEU A 133 14.21 2.84 -7.60
N LYS A 134 14.45 1.55 -7.84
CA LYS A 134 15.72 1.06 -8.40
C LYS A 134 16.00 1.61 -9.80
N ARG A 135 14.97 1.76 -10.63
CA ARG A 135 15.09 2.31 -11.99
C ARG A 135 15.12 3.84 -12.02
N ARG A 136 15.06 4.50 -10.85
CA ARG A 136 15.04 5.96 -10.72
C ARG A 136 13.91 6.56 -11.57
N TRP A 137 12.73 5.94 -11.52
CA TRP A 137 11.56 6.43 -12.26
C TRP A 137 10.93 7.65 -11.58
N LEU A 138 11.12 7.80 -10.27
CA LEU A 138 10.76 9.00 -9.51
C LEU A 138 11.67 10.20 -9.81
N ASP A 139 12.72 9.99 -10.60
CA ASP A 139 13.75 10.98 -10.91
C ASP A 139 13.56 11.74 -12.23
N ALA A 140 12.52 11.36 -12.98
CA ALA A 140 12.23 11.84 -14.32
C ALA A 140 11.17 12.95 -14.33
#